data_AF-A0A5B9VY18-F1
#
_entry.id   AF-A0A5B9VY18-F1
#
_cell.length_a   1.000
_cell.length_b   1.000
_cell.length_c   1.000
_cell.angle_alpha   90.00
_cell.angle_beta   90.00
_cell.angle_gamma   90.00
#
_symmetry.space_group_name_H-M   'P 1'
#
loop_
_entity.id
_entity.type
_entity.pdbx_description
1 polymer ?
#
loop_
_entity_poly.entity_id
_entity_poly.type
_entity_poly.pdbx_seq_one_letter_code
_entity_poly.pdbx_strand_id
1 'polypeptide(L)'
;MSPAEPLPRLPYVLLIAMTAVSFGGPFVMLAAVRGGPNAGWPPDRPVEWVAIAAVMILFLGLFAACVSLGAWHRPRPRPSPRSRD
;
A
#
# COMPACT_ATOMS: atom_id res chain seq x y z
N MET A 1 33.02 -16.11 11.17
CA MET A 1 31.80 -15.27 11.19
C MET A 1 31.32 -15.14 9.76
N SER A 2 30.22 -15.80 9.38
CA SER A 2 29.62 -15.55 8.06
C SER A 2 29.09 -14.12 8.01
N PRO A 3 29.34 -13.36 6.94
CA PRO A 3 28.70 -12.08 6.76
C PRO A 3 27.18 -12.32 6.68
N ALA A 4 26.43 -11.68 7.57
CA ALA A 4 24.97 -11.68 7.48
C ALA A 4 24.58 -11.05 6.15
N GLU A 5 23.89 -11.80 5.29
CA GLU A 5 23.35 -11.24 4.05
C GLU A 5 22.44 -10.06 4.41
N PRO A 6 22.62 -8.89 3.76
CA PRO A 6 21.79 -7.73 4.07
C PRO A 6 20.33 -8.06 3.77
N LEU A 7 19.46 -7.89 4.78
CA LEU A 7 18.04 -8.15 4.63
C LEU A 7 17.46 -7.33 3.46
N PRO A 8 16.53 -7.90 2.68
CA PRO A 8 15.86 -7.17 1.61
C PRO A 8 15.10 -5.99 2.22
N ARG A 9 15.48 -4.76 1.83
CA ARG A 9 14.90 -3.50 2.36
C ARG A 9 13.53 -3.18 1.75
N LEU A 10 13.26 -3.73 0.57
CA LEU A 10 12.08 -3.46 -0.24
C LEU A 10 10.74 -3.74 0.51
N PRO A 11 10.55 -4.87 1.22
CA PRO A 11 9.32 -5.15 1.95
C PRO A 11 9.04 -4.13 3.07
N TYR A 12 10.09 -3.66 3.74
CA TYR A 12 9.97 -2.65 4.79
C TYR A 12 9.57 -1.29 4.22
N VAL A 13 10.14 -0.89 3.08
CA VAL A 13 9.76 0.35 2.39
C VAL A 13 8.30 0.32 1.96
N LEU A 14 7.85 -0.80 1.38
CA LEU A 14 6.45 -1.00 1.01
C LEU A 14 5.51 -0.99 2.20
N LEU A 15 5.90 -1.60 3.31
CA LEU A 15 5.13 -1.57 4.56
C LEU A 15 4.98 -0.14 5.10
N ILE A 16 6.07 0.63 5.13
CA ILE A 16 6.06 2.03 5.56
C ILE A 16 5.17 2.86 4.62
N ALA A 17 5.32 2.70 3.31
CA ALA A 17 4.50 3.41 2.33
C ALA A 17 3.00 3.07 2.48
N MET A 18 2.67 1.79 2.63
CA MET A 18 1.30 1.34 2.85
C MET A 18 0.70 1.92 4.14
N THR A 19 1.50 1.98 5.20
CA THR A 19 1.12 2.62 6.47
C THR A 19 0.85 4.11 6.27
N ALA A 20 1.77 4.82 5.62
CA ALA A 20 1.63 6.24 5.35
C ALA A 20 0.36 6.55 4.53
N VAL A 21 0.04 5.72 3.53
CA VAL A 21 -1.16 5.91 2.70
C VAL A 21 -2.43 5.54 3.46
N SER A 22 -2.42 4.48 4.26
CA SER A 22 -3.61 4.04 5.02
C SER A 22 -3.97 5.02 6.13
N PHE A 23 -2.97 5.58 6.82
CA PHE A 23 -3.20 6.55 7.90
C PHE A 23 -3.26 7.99 7.39
N GLY A 24 -2.44 8.36 6.40
CA GLY A 24 -2.38 9.70 5.81
C GLY A 24 -3.50 9.97 4.81
N GLY A 25 -3.92 8.95 4.05
CA GLY A 25 -4.98 9.04 3.04
C GLY A 25 -6.28 9.65 3.56
N PRO A 26 -6.83 9.20 4.70
CA PRO A 26 -8.00 9.81 5.31
C PRO A 26 -7.85 11.30 5.63
N PHE A 27 -6.66 11.76 6.04
CA PHE A 27 -6.43 13.19 6.30
C PHE A 27 -6.36 14.01 5.01
N VAL A 28 -5.77 13.47 3.95
CA VAL A 28 -5.76 14.10 2.61
C VAL A 28 -7.18 14.19 2.06
N MET A 29 -7.97 13.12 2.19
CA MET A 29 -9.39 13.11 1.83
C MET A 29 -10.19 14.11 2.67
N LEU A 30 -9.97 14.15 3.97
CA LEU A 30 -10.63 15.10 4.87
C LEU A 30 -10.28 16.54 4.49
N ALA A 31 -9.02 16.84 4.18
CA ALA A 31 -8.60 18.16 3.73
C ALA A 31 -9.24 18.54 2.39
N ALA A 32 -9.35 17.60 1.45
CA ALA A 32 -10.00 17.82 0.16
C ALA A 32 -11.50 18.12 0.31
N VAL A 33 -12.19 17.40 1.21
CA VAL A 33 -13.65 17.51 1.40
C VAL A 33 -14.04 18.60 2.42
N ARG A 34 -13.08 19.16 3.17
CA ARG A 34 -13.33 20.13 4.26
C ARG A 34 -13.99 21.44 3.80
N GLY A 35 -14.01 21.71 2.50
CA GLY A 35 -14.60 22.91 1.91
C GLY A 35 -16.08 23.10 2.19
N GLY A 36 -16.86 22.01 2.20
CA GLY A 36 -18.31 22.08 2.39
C GLY A 36 -19.02 22.99 1.35
N PRO A 37 -20.29 23.36 1.57
CA PRO A 37 -21.04 24.29 0.71
C PRO A 37 -20.62 25.77 0.85
N ASN A 38 -19.36 26.05 1.20
CA ASN A 38 -18.85 27.42 1.27
C ASN A 38 -18.78 28.03 -0.13
N ALA A 39 -19.43 29.18 -0.32
CA ALA A 39 -19.42 29.91 -1.59
C ALA A 39 -18.03 30.46 -1.99
N GLY A 40 -17.10 30.55 -1.04
CA GLY A 40 -15.70 30.92 -1.27
C GLY A 40 -14.74 29.72 -1.40
N TRP A 41 -15.24 28.50 -1.25
CA TRP A 41 -14.47 27.32 -1.60
C TRP A 41 -14.49 27.19 -3.13
N PRO A 42 -13.35 26.90 -3.79
CA PRO A 42 -13.36 26.74 -5.23
C PRO A 42 -14.43 25.72 -5.62
N PRO A 43 -15.26 25.97 -6.65
CA PRO A 43 -16.29 25.05 -7.15
C PRO A 43 -15.69 23.78 -7.78
N ASP A 44 -14.47 23.43 -7.41
CA ASP A 44 -13.66 22.40 -8.02
C ASP A 44 -13.96 21.04 -7.38
N ARG A 45 -15.22 20.62 -7.48
CA ARG A 45 -15.64 19.22 -7.33
C ARG A 45 -14.67 18.25 -8.05
N PRO A 46 -14.12 18.56 -9.25
CA PRO A 46 -13.11 17.72 -9.89
C PRO A 46 -11.87 17.50 -9.03
N VAL A 47 -11.40 18.51 -8.28
CA VAL A 47 -10.20 18.41 -7.43
C VAL A 47 -10.44 17.46 -6.25
N GLU A 48 -11.64 17.49 -5.65
CA GLU A 48 -12.04 16.52 -4.61
C GLU A 48 -11.95 15.08 -5.14
N TRP A 49 -12.53 14.83 -6.32
CA TRP A 49 -12.51 13.50 -6.95
C TRP A 49 -11.11 13.07 -7.39
N VAL A 50 -10.28 14.00 -7.88
CA VAL A 50 -8.88 13.71 -8.25
C VAL A 50 -8.07 13.32 -7.01
N ALA A 51 -8.23 14.05 -5.90
CA ALA A 51 -7.54 13.73 -4.65
C ALA A 51 -7.95 12.36 -4.11
N ILE A 52 -9.26 12.08 -4.09
CA ILE A 52 -9.79 10.77 -3.66
C ILE A 52 -9.29 9.65 -4.57
N ALA A 53 -9.39 9.82 -5.90
CA ALA A 53 -8.94 8.84 -6.88
C ALA A 53 -7.43 8.58 -6.76
N ALA A 54 -6.62 9.62 -6.58
CA ALA A 54 -5.18 9.49 -6.41
C ALA A 54 -4.82 8.65 -5.18
N VAL A 55 -5.45 8.91 -4.03
CA VAL A 55 -5.22 8.13 -2.80
C VAL A 55 -5.65 6.67 -2.99
N MET A 56 -6.79 6.44 -3.64
CA MET A 56 -7.29 5.09 -3.91
C MET A 56 -6.37 4.29 -4.85
N ILE A 57 -5.90 4.90 -5.94
CA ILE A 57 -4.96 4.27 -6.88
C ILE A 57 -3.64 3.95 -6.18
N LEU A 58 -3.12 4.88 -5.37
CA LEU A 58 -1.89 4.69 -4.64
C LEU A 58 -2.00 3.54 -3.62
N PHE A 59 -3.11 3.49 -2.87
CA PHE A 59 -3.41 2.39 -1.96
C PHE A 59 -3.48 1.06 -2.70
N LEU A 60 -4.23 0.98 -3.80
CA LEU A 60 -4.41 -0.25 -4.56
C LEU A 60 -3.08 -0.74 -5.17
N GLY A 61 -2.25 0.18 -5.67
CA GLY A 61 -0.93 -0.14 -6.22
C GLY A 61 0.02 -0.70 -5.16
N LEU A 62 0.08 -0.06 -3.98
CA LEU A 62 0.89 -0.55 -2.86
C LEU A 62 0.38 -1.89 -2.32
N PHE A 63 -0.94 -2.05 -2.21
CA PHE A 63 -1.55 -3.31 -1.79
C PHE A 63 -1.21 -4.44 -2.77
N ALA A 64 -1.39 -4.21 -4.07
CA ALA A 64 -1.05 -5.17 -5.11
C ALA A 64 0.44 -5.55 -5.04
N ALA A 65 1.34 -4.57 -4.90
CA ALA A 65 2.77 -4.81 -4.77
C ALA A 65 3.10 -5.68 -3.54
N CYS A 66 2.50 -5.40 -2.38
CA CYS A 66 2.65 -6.21 -1.17
C CYS A 66 2.18 -7.66 -1.39
N VAL A 67 1.01 -7.86 -2.00
CA VAL A 67 0.45 -9.19 -2.29
C VAL A 67 1.33 -9.94 -3.31
N SER A 68 1.80 -9.27 -4.35
CA SER A 68 2.68 -9.85 -5.37
C SER A 68 4.01 -10.32 -4.77
N LEU A 69 4.62 -9.54 -3.89
CA LEU A 69 5.82 -9.95 -3.16
C LEU A 69 5.54 -11.14 -2.23
N GLY A 70 4.44 -11.09 -1.48
CA GLY A 70 4.02 -12.20 -0.63
C GLY A 70 3.84 -13.49 -1.43
N ALA A 71 3.18 -13.42 -2.60
CA ALA A 71 2.97 -14.55 -3.49
C ALA A 71 4.28 -15.07 -4.10
N TRP A 72 5.18 -14.17 -4.51
CA TRP A 72 6.48 -14.53 -5.09
C TRP A 72 7.41 -15.20 -4.08
N HIS A 73 7.40 -14.74 -2.83
CA HIS A 73 8.26 -15.27 -1.77
C HIS A 73 7.65 -16.45 -1.01
N ARG A 74 6.48 -16.98 -1.43
CA ARG A 74 5.91 -18.17 -0.79
C ARG A 74 6.89 -19.35 -0.90
N PRO A 75 7.33 -19.94 0.23
CA PRO A 75 8.17 -21.13 0.20
C PRO A 75 7.45 -22.24 -0.56
N ARG A 76 8.14 -22.85 -1.53
CA ARG A 76 7.60 -24.04 -2.20
C ARG A 76 7.31 -25.12 -1.15
N PRO A 77 6.17 -25.83 -1.23
CA PRO A 77 5.89 -26.95 -0.36
C PRO A 77 7.09 -27.91 -0.37
N ARG A 78 7.69 -28.17 0.80
CA ARG A 78 8.71 -29.21 0.91
C ARG A 78 8.04 -30.53 0.52
N PRO A 79 8.63 -31.34 -0.37
CA PRO A 79 8.14 -32.68 -0.63
C PRO A 79 8.05 -33.41 0.71
N SER A 80 6.85 -33.88 1.10
CA SER A 80 6.79 -34.74 2.27
C SER A 80 7.63 -35.98 1.97
N PRO A 81 8.44 -36.48 2.91
CA PRO A 81 9.08 -37.76 2.73
C PRO A 81 7.96 -38.79 2.61
N ARG A 82 7.70 -39.21 1.37
CA ARG A 82 6.80 -40.30 1.05
C ARG A 82 7.34 -41.52 1.80
N SER A 83 6.65 -41.95 2.86
CA SER A 83 6.98 -43.21 3.52
C SER A 83 6.90 -44.29 2.45
N ARG A 84 8.02 -44.98 2.22
CA ARG A 84 8.04 -46.22 1.46
C ARG A 84 7.62 -47.30 2.45
N ASP A 85 6.39 -47.73 2.33
CA ASP A 85 5.92 -49.04 2.81
C ASP A 85 5.83 -49.96 1.58
#